data_AF-A0A9P4X484-F1
#
_entry.id   AF-A0A9P4X484-F1
#
_cell.length_a   1.000
_cell.length_b   1.000
_cell.length_c   1.000
_cell.angle_alpha   90.00
_cell.angle_beta   90.00
_cell.angle_gamma   90.00
#
_symmetry.space_group_name_H-M   'P 1'
#
loop_
_entity.id
_entity.type
_entity.pdbx_description
1 polymer ?
#
loop_
_entity_poly.entity_id
_entity_poly.type
_entity_poly.pdbx_seq_one_letter_code
_entity_poly.pdbx_strand_id
1 'polypeptide(L)'
;MAQQGDDESTDMWQFSPSPGASIAFLVLFFLTTAVHLGQAIYYKQKYCWVIIMSGIWQVLTYIFRTISIQQPDSFNYYAAWFVLILVAPLWTNAFVYMVFGRMVWNYTDDRRVWRVKAQHFGLVFVLLDIVSFVIQVYGAARATAKDAPTDKVLQGLHIYMAGVGIQQLFILIFCLFALRLLFRVRKESNEKPKLTQLSPAMLLLYTQFVVLALITLRIIFRICEYAQGLDSTIPLHEAYQYALDSLPMLLALVAFNAVHPGRIMSDSKSDLPSFRMQENRTQIGSADAAQPSHFE
;
A
#
# COMPACT_ATOMS: atom_id res chain seq x y z
N MET A 1 10.00 37.17 -42.77
CA MET A 1 10.53 35.82 -42.97
C MET A 1 11.82 35.70 -42.18
N ALA A 2 11.74 35.16 -40.97
CA ALA A 2 12.81 34.47 -40.26
C ALA A 2 12.08 33.67 -39.18
N GLN A 3 12.13 32.36 -39.31
CA GLN A 3 11.39 31.39 -38.52
C GLN A 3 11.73 31.54 -37.04
N GLN A 4 10.70 31.77 -36.22
CA GLN A 4 10.75 31.51 -34.79
C GLN A 4 10.65 29.99 -34.68
N GLY A 5 11.80 29.34 -34.48
CA GLY A 5 11.83 27.92 -34.17
C GLY A 5 11.16 27.73 -32.83
N ASP A 6 10.02 27.07 -32.84
CA ASP A 6 9.43 26.49 -31.64
C ASP A 6 10.44 25.45 -31.11
N ASP A 7 11.27 25.86 -30.15
CA ASP A 7 11.89 24.91 -29.22
C ASP A 7 10.72 24.29 -28.45
N GLU A 8 10.17 23.19 -28.99
CA GLU A 8 9.38 22.25 -28.21
C GLU A 8 10.22 21.90 -26.99
N SER A 9 9.95 22.55 -25.86
CA SER A 9 10.67 22.29 -24.63
C SER A 9 10.51 20.81 -24.31
N THR A 10 11.59 20.05 -24.40
CA THR A 10 11.65 18.60 -24.10
C THR A 10 11.46 18.29 -22.62
N ASP A 11 11.06 19.29 -21.82
CA ASP A 11 10.79 19.18 -20.40
C ASP A 11 9.56 18.30 -20.15
N MET A 12 9.76 17.22 -19.39
CA MET A 12 8.67 16.35 -18.96
C MET A 12 7.80 17.01 -17.87
N TRP A 13 8.30 18.05 -17.20
CA TRP A 13 7.57 18.82 -16.20
C TRP A 13 6.86 20.01 -16.83
N GLN A 14 5.55 20.14 -16.56
CA GLN A 14 4.74 21.28 -17.00
C GLN A 14 4.86 22.50 -16.07
N PHE A 15 5.71 22.41 -15.04
CA PHE A 15 5.97 23.44 -14.03
C PHE A 15 7.44 23.35 -13.59
N SER A 16 7.93 24.31 -12.79
CA SER A 16 9.29 24.25 -12.23
C SER A 16 9.29 23.53 -10.86
N PRO A 17 9.64 22.23 -10.79
CA PRO A 17 9.63 21.47 -9.55
C PRO A 17 10.72 21.88 -8.57
N SER A 18 10.42 21.83 -7.26
CA SER A 18 11.35 22.16 -6.19
C SER A 18 12.27 20.98 -5.84
N PRO A 19 13.60 21.07 -6.09
CA PRO A 19 14.53 20.03 -5.67
C PRO A 19 14.61 19.91 -4.15
N GLY A 20 14.49 21.05 -3.45
CA GLY A 20 14.54 21.11 -1.98
C GLY A 20 13.41 20.30 -1.34
N ALA A 21 12.18 20.42 -1.85
CA ALA A 21 11.05 19.64 -1.36
C ALA A 21 11.25 18.13 -1.63
N SER A 22 11.77 17.76 -2.80
CA SER A 22 12.08 16.37 -3.15
C SER A 22 13.12 15.76 -2.20
N ILE A 23 14.21 16.49 -1.92
CA ILE A 23 15.26 16.06 -1.00
C ILE A 23 14.74 15.96 0.45
N ALA A 24 13.87 16.89 0.88
CA ALA A 24 13.28 16.83 2.21
C ALA A 24 12.47 15.53 2.42
N PHE A 25 11.59 15.18 1.48
CA PHE A 25 10.84 13.92 1.55
C PHE A 25 11.74 12.69 1.41
N LEU A 26 12.79 12.75 0.58
CA LEU A 26 13.79 11.68 0.48
C LEU A 26 14.40 11.36 1.86
N VAL A 27 14.86 12.39 2.57
CA VAL A 27 15.48 12.23 3.90
C VAL A 27 14.46 11.70 4.91
N LEU A 28 13.23 12.22 4.90
CA LEU A 28 12.17 11.76 5.82
C LEU A 28 11.81 10.28 5.59
N PHE A 29 11.65 9.85 4.35
CA PHE A 29 11.42 8.44 4.02
C PHE A 29 12.62 7.56 4.37
N PHE A 30 13.84 8.03 4.13
CA PHE A 30 15.05 7.31 4.48
C PHE A 30 15.15 7.07 6.00
N LEU A 31 14.98 8.13 6.80
CA LEU A 31 15.01 8.04 8.27
C LEU A 31 13.92 7.10 8.78
N THR A 32 12.70 7.25 8.26
CA THR A 32 11.56 6.40 8.63
C THR A 32 11.83 4.92 8.29
N THR A 33 12.45 4.65 7.15
CA THR A 33 12.83 3.29 6.71
C THR A 33 13.96 2.70 7.57
N ALA A 34 14.94 3.52 7.94
CA ALA A 34 16.03 3.11 8.82
C ALA A 34 15.51 2.70 10.21
N VAL A 35 14.52 3.41 10.75
CA VAL A 35 13.84 3.01 12.00
C VAL A 35 13.13 1.66 11.84
N HIS A 36 12.38 1.44 10.75
CA HIS A 36 11.73 0.15 10.47
C HIS A 36 12.75 -0.99 10.37
N LEU A 37 13.91 -0.74 9.75
CA LEU A 37 15.00 -1.72 9.66
C LEU A 37 15.55 -2.07 11.05
N GLY A 38 15.83 -1.06 11.88
CA GLY A 38 16.26 -1.26 13.26
C GLY A 38 15.23 -2.04 14.09
N GLN A 39 13.95 -1.71 13.94
CA GLN A 39 12.86 -2.44 14.60
C GLN A 39 12.74 -3.89 14.11
N ALA A 40 12.90 -4.16 12.81
CA ALA A 40 12.86 -5.52 12.29
C ALA A 40 14.01 -6.39 12.79
N ILE A 41 15.22 -5.83 12.92
CA ILE A 41 16.38 -6.53 13.51
C ILE A 41 16.13 -6.83 14.99
N TYR A 42 15.56 -5.88 15.73
CA TYR A 42 15.28 -6.03 17.15
C TYR A 42 14.15 -7.05 17.43
N TYR A 43 13.00 -6.92 16.77
CA TYR A 43 11.82 -7.76 17.01
C TYR A 43 11.83 -9.09 16.24
N LYS A 44 12.73 -9.25 15.25
CA LYS A 44 12.91 -10.48 14.45
C LYS A 44 11.65 -11.02 13.76
N GLN A 45 10.72 -10.12 13.42
CA GLN A 45 9.45 -10.47 12.77
C GLN A 45 9.59 -10.45 11.25
N LYS A 46 9.45 -11.62 10.60
CA LYS A 46 9.70 -11.78 9.15
C LYS A 46 8.78 -10.92 8.27
N TYR A 47 7.54 -10.66 8.70
CA TYR A 47 6.58 -9.88 7.90
C TYR A 47 6.89 -8.37 7.89
N CYS A 48 7.74 -7.87 8.80
CA CYS A 48 8.20 -6.47 8.80
C CYS A 48 9.08 -6.15 7.57
N TRP A 49 9.55 -7.16 6.84
CA TRP A 49 10.27 -6.95 5.59
C TRP A 49 9.42 -6.22 4.53
N VAL A 50 8.10 -6.38 4.57
CA VAL A 50 7.19 -5.72 3.61
C VAL A 50 7.08 -4.22 3.87
N ILE A 51 7.04 -3.78 5.13
CA ILE A 51 7.02 -2.34 5.42
C ILE A 51 8.39 -1.69 5.14
N ILE A 52 9.49 -2.44 5.32
CA ILE A 52 10.83 -1.98 4.90
C ILE A 52 10.89 -1.82 3.38
N MET A 53 10.36 -2.79 2.63
CA MET A 53 10.25 -2.68 1.17
C MET A 53 9.45 -1.44 0.77
N SER A 54 8.29 -1.19 1.39
CA SER A 54 7.52 0.05 1.17
C SER A 54 8.40 1.30 1.33
N GLY A 55 9.15 1.39 2.42
CA GLY A 55 10.10 2.48 2.66
C GLY A 55 11.18 2.62 1.59
N ILE A 56 11.77 1.50 1.15
CA ILE A 56 12.78 1.49 0.08
C ILE A 56 12.19 2.00 -1.24
N TRP A 57 11.00 1.56 -1.62
CA TRP A 57 10.32 2.04 -2.83
C TRP A 57 10.01 3.55 -2.76
N GLN A 58 9.67 4.08 -1.57
CA GLN A 58 9.49 5.52 -1.37
C GLN A 58 10.81 6.29 -1.49
N VAL A 59 11.90 5.78 -0.90
CA VAL A 59 13.24 6.38 -1.03
C VAL A 59 13.65 6.42 -2.50
N LEU A 60 13.49 5.31 -3.23
CA LEU A 60 13.78 5.25 -4.66
C LEU A 60 12.92 6.24 -5.46
N THR A 61 11.62 6.34 -5.15
CA THR A 61 10.71 7.32 -5.78
C THR A 61 11.31 8.72 -5.71
N TYR A 62 11.82 9.13 -4.54
CA TYR A 62 12.36 10.47 -4.34
C TYR A 62 13.78 10.67 -4.86
N ILE A 63 14.58 9.61 -4.96
CA ILE A 63 15.85 9.62 -5.72
C ILE A 63 15.55 9.92 -7.18
N PHE A 64 14.68 9.12 -7.81
CA PHE A 64 14.34 9.28 -9.22
C PHE A 64 13.62 10.60 -9.51
N ARG A 65 12.77 11.08 -8.59
CA ARG A 65 12.19 12.43 -8.68
C ARG A 65 13.27 13.50 -8.70
N THR A 66 14.24 13.43 -7.79
CA THR A 66 15.31 14.44 -7.73
C THR A 66 16.16 14.42 -9.00
N ILE A 67 16.46 13.24 -9.53
CA ILE A 67 17.19 13.09 -10.79
C ILE A 67 16.36 13.61 -11.98
N SER A 68 15.06 13.32 -12.04
CA SER A 68 14.21 13.81 -13.13
C SER A 68 13.95 15.31 -13.09
N ILE A 69 14.11 15.96 -11.93
CA ILE A 69 14.13 17.43 -11.82
C ILE A 69 15.43 18.01 -12.38
N GLN A 70 16.57 17.35 -12.14
CA GLN A 70 17.88 17.80 -12.64
C GLN A 70 18.10 17.49 -14.12
N GLN A 71 17.40 16.48 -14.65
CA GLN A 71 17.46 16.04 -16.04
C GLN A 71 16.05 15.98 -16.64
N PRO A 72 15.41 17.14 -16.86
CA PRO A 72 14.02 17.23 -17.31
C PRO A 72 13.76 16.58 -18.68
N ASP A 73 14.78 16.53 -19.54
CA ASP A 73 14.66 15.97 -20.90
C ASP A 73 14.58 14.43 -20.95
N SER A 74 14.85 13.76 -19.82
CA SER A 74 14.91 12.30 -19.75
C SER A 74 13.56 11.68 -19.37
N PHE A 75 12.86 11.19 -20.39
CA PHE A 75 11.64 10.38 -20.20
C PHE A 75 11.86 9.19 -19.26
N ASN A 76 13.04 8.56 -19.29
CA ASN A 76 13.33 7.37 -18.49
C ASN A 76 13.31 7.67 -16.99
N TYR A 77 13.87 8.80 -16.54
CA TYR A 77 13.86 9.16 -15.13
C TYR A 77 12.48 9.61 -14.66
N TYR A 78 11.75 10.34 -15.50
CA TYR A 78 10.36 10.72 -15.23
C TYR A 78 9.45 9.49 -15.13
N ALA A 79 9.53 8.57 -16.09
CA ALA A 79 8.76 7.33 -16.11
C ALA A 79 9.12 6.42 -14.92
N ALA A 80 10.40 6.32 -14.56
CA ALA A 80 10.83 5.59 -13.37
C ALA A 80 10.21 6.20 -12.10
N TRP A 81 10.30 7.52 -11.90
CA TRP A 81 9.64 8.19 -10.79
C TRP A 81 8.12 7.92 -10.77
N PHE A 82 7.46 8.04 -11.92
CA PHE A 82 6.01 7.85 -12.04
C PHE A 82 5.58 6.41 -11.72
N VAL A 83 6.30 5.40 -12.18
CA VAL A 83 6.01 4.00 -11.83
C VAL A 83 6.28 3.75 -10.34
N LEU A 84 7.40 4.26 -9.82
CA LEU A 84 7.79 4.07 -8.41
C LEU A 84 6.76 4.68 -7.46
N ILE A 85 6.26 5.89 -7.76
CA ILE A 85 5.25 6.53 -6.91
C ILE A 85 3.94 5.73 -6.90
N LEU A 86 3.60 5.00 -7.96
CA LEU A 86 2.42 4.12 -8.00
C LEU A 86 2.66 2.79 -7.26
N VAL A 87 3.86 2.21 -7.35
CA VAL A 87 4.21 0.92 -6.72
C VAL A 87 4.38 1.04 -5.20
N ALA A 88 5.04 2.10 -4.73
CA ALA A 88 5.38 2.28 -3.33
C ALA A 88 4.20 2.06 -2.34
N PRO A 89 3.00 2.66 -2.53
CA PRO A 89 1.87 2.46 -1.62
C PRO A 89 1.32 1.03 -1.61
N LEU A 90 1.50 0.24 -2.68
CA LEU A 90 1.03 -1.16 -2.73
C LEU A 90 1.70 -2.01 -1.65
N TRP A 91 2.97 -1.73 -1.34
CA TRP A 91 3.69 -2.39 -0.26
C TRP A 91 3.15 -1.99 1.11
N THR A 92 2.74 -0.74 1.28
CA THR A 92 2.06 -0.27 2.50
C THR A 92 0.72 -1.01 2.66
N ASN A 93 -0.07 -1.10 1.59
CA ASN A 93 -1.34 -1.85 1.58
C ASN A 93 -1.12 -3.33 1.93
N ALA A 94 -0.13 -3.97 1.30
CA ALA A 94 0.21 -5.36 1.58
C ALA A 94 0.53 -5.57 3.07
N PHE A 95 1.29 -4.65 3.68
CA PHE A 95 1.60 -4.69 5.10
C PHE A 95 0.35 -4.57 5.98
N VAL A 96 -0.54 -3.61 5.68
CA VAL A 96 -1.85 -3.45 6.35
C VAL A 96 -2.65 -4.75 6.30
N TYR A 97 -2.78 -5.37 5.13
CA TYR A 97 -3.55 -6.61 4.95
C TYR A 97 -2.95 -7.79 5.72
N MET A 98 -1.62 -7.92 5.75
CA MET A 98 -0.96 -8.99 6.51
C MET A 98 -1.07 -8.78 8.02
N VAL A 99 -0.90 -7.55 8.51
CA VAL A 99 -1.07 -7.24 9.93
C VAL A 99 -2.50 -7.54 10.34
N PHE A 100 -3.49 -7.10 9.56
CA PHE A 100 -4.89 -7.43 9.81
C PHE A 100 -5.16 -8.92 9.84
N GLY A 101 -4.65 -9.70 8.88
CA GLY A 101 -4.78 -11.16 8.89
C GLY A 101 -4.26 -11.79 10.19
N ARG A 102 -3.12 -11.30 10.71
CA ARG A 102 -2.57 -11.74 12.01
C ARG A 102 -3.44 -11.31 13.19
N MET A 103 -4.05 -10.14 13.12
CA MET A 103 -5.00 -9.71 14.14
C MET A 103 -6.24 -10.59 14.16
N VAL A 104 -6.78 -10.96 13.00
CA VAL A 104 -7.89 -11.93 12.91
C VAL A 104 -7.48 -13.29 13.47
N TRP A 105 -6.23 -13.71 13.28
CA TRP A 105 -5.74 -14.98 13.83
C TRP A 105 -5.58 -14.96 15.36
N ASN A 106 -5.07 -13.86 15.91
CA ASN A 106 -4.74 -13.75 17.33
C ASN A 106 -5.93 -13.33 18.20
N TYR A 107 -6.87 -12.55 17.67
CA TYR A 107 -7.97 -11.93 18.42
C TYR A 107 -9.34 -12.45 18.00
N THR A 108 -9.41 -13.64 17.43
CA THR A 108 -10.69 -14.24 17.05
C THR A 108 -10.65 -15.75 17.25
N ASP A 109 -11.58 -16.28 18.06
CA ASP A 109 -11.63 -17.70 18.42
C ASP A 109 -11.73 -18.63 17.21
N ASP A 110 -12.53 -18.26 16.20
CA ASP A 110 -12.71 -19.02 14.96
C ASP A 110 -11.71 -18.65 13.84
N ARG A 111 -10.78 -17.70 14.11
CA ARG A 111 -9.73 -17.22 13.18
C ARG A 111 -10.28 -16.74 11.84
N ARG A 112 -11.52 -16.24 11.85
CA ARG A 112 -12.28 -15.85 10.67
C ARG A 112 -13.07 -14.57 10.93
N VAL A 113 -13.23 -13.76 9.88
CA VAL A 113 -14.19 -12.66 9.86
C VAL A 113 -15.09 -12.86 8.64
N TRP A 114 -16.41 -12.88 8.85
CA TRP A 114 -17.40 -13.17 7.80
C TRP A 114 -17.05 -14.39 6.95
N ARG A 115 -16.69 -15.50 7.60
CA ARG A 115 -16.29 -16.77 6.97
C ARG A 115 -14.98 -16.74 6.17
N VAL A 116 -14.33 -15.60 6.03
CA VAL A 116 -12.99 -15.47 5.43
C VAL A 116 -11.93 -15.79 6.48
N LYS A 117 -11.01 -16.71 6.17
CA LYS A 117 -9.92 -17.10 7.07
C LYS A 117 -8.83 -16.02 7.08
N ALA A 118 -8.21 -15.83 8.24
CA ALA A 118 -7.10 -14.91 8.49
C ALA A 118 -6.03 -14.83 7.37
N GLN A 119 -5.62 -15.98 6.80
CA GLN A 119 -4.57 -16.05 5.77
C GLN A 119 -4.97 -15.43 4.43
N HIS A 120 -6.26 -15.39 4.12
CA HIS A 120 -6.74 -14.92 2.81
C HIS A 120 -6.72 -13.41 2.70
N PHE A 121 -6.76 -12.67 3.81
CA PHE A 121 -6.72 -11.21 3.76
C PHE A 121 -5.44 -10.70 3.10
N GLY A 122 -4.27 -11.18 3.52
CA GLY A 122 -3.01 -10.79 2.88
C GLY A 122 -2.92 -11.20 1.41
N LEU A 123 -3.29 -12.44 1.08
CA LEU A 123 -3.13 -12.94 -0.29
C LEU A 123 -4.13 -12.31 -1.27
N VAL A 124 -5.42 -12.33 -0.95
CA VAL A 124 -6.47 -11.90 -1.87
C VAL A 124 -6.37 -10.41 -2.17
N PHE A 125 -6.25 -9.57 -1.13
CA PHE A 125 -6.22 -8.13 -1.34
C PHE A 125 -4.93 -7.64 -2.01
N VAL A 126 -3.78 -8.30 -1.77
CA VAL A 126 -2.55 -8.01 -2.53
C VAL A 126 -2.71 -8.37 -4.00
N LEU A 127 -3.31 -9.52 -4.32
CA LEU A 127 -3.55 -9.90 -5.71
C LEU A 127 -4.50 -8.92 -6.42
N LEU A 128 -5.57 -8.51 -5.75
CA LEU A 128 -6.51 -7.51 -6.26
C LEU A 128 -5.82 -6.15 -6.50
N ASP A 129 -4.93 -5.73 -5.60
CA ASP A 129 -4.13 -4.51 -5.76
C ASP A 129 -3.14 -4.63 -6.93
N ILE A 130 -2.50 -5.79 -7.13
CA ILE A 130 -1.62 -6.04 -8.29
C ILE A 130 -2.38 -5.95 -9.61
N VAL A 131 -3.57 -6.55 -9.69
CA VAL A 131 -4.43 -6.46 -10.89
C VAL A 131 -4.78 -5.01 -11.19
N SER A 132 -5.19 -4.26 -10.16
CA SER A 132 -5.52 -2.83 -10.27
C SER A 132 -4.33 -2.00 -10.73
N PHE A 133 -3.14 -2.29 -10.19
CA PHE A 133 -1.89 -1.64 -10.57
C PHE A 133 -1.49 -1.90 -12.02
N VAL A 134 -1.65 -3.12 -12.53
CA VAL A 134 -1.39 -3.43 -13.94
C VAL A 134 -2.28 -2.59 -14.87
N ILE A 135 -3.56 -2.42 -14.51
CA ILE A 135 -4.49 -1.54 -15.24
C ILE A 135 -3.99 -0.09 -15.21
N GLN A 136 -3.52 0.40 -14.06
CA GLN A 136 -2.98 1.75 -13.90
C GLN A 136 -1.75 1.99 -14.79
N VAL A 137 -0.76 1.11 -14.72
CA VAL A 137 0.47 1.24 -15.53
C VAL A 137 0.15 1.17 -17.02
N TYR A 138 -0.75 0.28 -17.43
CA TYR A 138 -1.20 0.19 -18.81
C TYR A 138 -1.89 1.48 -19.28
N GLY A 139 -2.81 2.03 -18.46
CA GLY A 139 -3.48 3.30 -18.75
C GLY A 139 -2.49 4.48 -18.84
N ALA A 140 -1.55 4.56 -17.91
CA ALA A 140 -0.54 5.62 -17.89
C ALA A 140 0.44 5.53 -19.07
N ALA A 141 0.88 4.33 -19.45
CA ALA A 141 1.72 4.13 -20.62
C ALA A 141 1.00 4.53 -21.92
N ARG A 142 -0.32 4.31 -21.99
CA ARG A 142 -1.16 4.75 -23.12
C ARG A 142 -1.34 6.27 -23.13
N ALA A 143 -1.45 6.90 -21.97
CA ALA A 143 -1.59 8.35 -21.84
C ALA A 143 -0.29 9.12 -22.15
N THR A 144 0.87 8.46 -22.06
CA THR A 144 2.20 9.08 -22.28
C THR A 144 2.84 8.68 -23.61
N ALA A 145 2.10 8.01 -24.49
CA ALA A 145 2.58 7.61 -25.81
C ALA A 145 2.82 8.85 -26.70
N LYS A 146 4.03 8.96 -27.26
CA LYS A 146 4.39 10.03 -28.20
C LYS A 146 3.48 10.00 -29.43
N ASP A 147 3.11 11.18 -29.93
CA ASP A 147 2.29 11.38 -31.13
C ASP A 147 0.91 10.71 -31.10
N ALA A 148 0.43 10.31 -29.93
CA ALA A 148 -0.91 9.76 -29.79
C ALA A 148 -1.96 10.87 -29.95
N PRO A 149 -3.04 10.65 -30.72
CA PRO A 149 -4.13 11.63 -30.82
C PRO A 149 -4.78 11.84 -29.45
N THR A 150 -5.29 13.03 -29.19
CA THR A 150 -5.88 13.47 -27.91
C THR A 150 -6.88 12.45 -27.33
N ASP A 151 -7.72 11.85 -28.18
CA ASP A 151 -8.69 10.82 -27.77
C ASP A 151 -8.03 9.58 -27.17
N LYS A 152 -6.86 9.17 -27.68
CA LYS A 152 -6.10 8.03 -27.16
C LYS A 152 -5.45 8.35 -25.82
N VAL A 153 -5.00 9.59 -25.64
CA VAL A 153 -4.46 10.07 -24.37
C VAL A 153 -5.55 10.08 -23.30
N LEU A 154 -6.71 10.67 -23.59
CA LEU A 154 -7.88 10.68 -22.71
C LEU A 154 -8.35 9.27 -22.36
N GLN A 155 -8.39 8.36 -23.36
CA GLN A 155 -8.68 6.95 -23.12
C GLN A 155 -7.67 6.32 -22.15
N GLY A 156 -6.38 6.61 -22.28
CA GLY A 156 -5.33 6.15 -21.37
C GLY A 156 -5.56 6.65 -19.93
N LEU A 157 -5.87 7.94 -19.76
CA LEU A 157 -6.18 8.54 -18.46
C LEU A 157 -7.41 7.90 -17.81
N HIS A 158 -8.49 7.66 -18.58
CA HIS A 158 -9.67 6.97 -18.05
C HIS A 158 -9.37 5.53 -17.62
N ILE A 159 -8.52 4.80 -18.37
CA ILE A 159 -8.10 3.45 -17.97
C ILE A 159 -7.26 3.50 -16.69
N TYR A 160 -6.34 4.47 -16.58
CA TYR A 160 -5.56 4.71 -15.37
C TYR A 160 -6.49 4.96 -14.17
N MET A 161 -7.41 5.92 -14.29
CA MET A 161 -8.38 6.25 -13.25
C MET A 161 -9.28 5.07 -12.88
N ALA A 162 -9.69 4.25 -13.85
CA ALA A 162 -10.46 3.04 -13.59
C ALA A 162 -9.67 2.05 -12.72
N GLY A 163 -8.38 1.87 -12.99
CA GLY A 163 -7.49 1.06 -12.15
C GLY A 163 -7.36 1.61 -10.72
N VAL A 164 -7.25 2.93 -10.55
CA VAL A 164 -7.23 3.59 -9.24
C VAL A 164 -8.57 3.41 -8.51
N GLY A 165 -9.69 3.56 -9.20
CA GLY A 165 -11.03 3.38 -8.65
C GLY A 165 -11.34 1.94 -8.22
N ILE A 166 -10.91 0.96 -9.01
CA ILE A 166 -11.03 -0.47 -8.66
C ILE A 166 -10.21 -0.77 -7.39
N GLN A 167 -8.98 -0.24 -7.30
CA GLN A 167 -8.17 -0.34 -6.08
C GLN A 167 -8.89 0.27 -4.87
N GLN A 168 -9.49 1.45 -5.02
CA GLN A 168 -10.26 2.10 -3.94
C GLN A 168 -11.43 1.22 -3.48
N LEU A 169 -12.15 0.61 -4.41
CA LEU A 169 -13.27 -0.28 -4.09
C LEU A 169 -12.81 -1.44 -3.20
N PHE A 170 -11.67 -2.06 -3.52
CA PHE A 170 -11.12 -3.15 -2.72
C PHE A 170 -10.71 -2.70 -1.32
N ILE A 171 -10.12 -1.51 -1.19
CA ILE A 171 -9.80 -0.93 0.12
C ILE A 171 -11.06 -0.64 0.93
N LEU A 172 -12.12 -0.12 0.31
CA LEU A 172 -13.40 0.12 1.01
C LEU A 172 -14.01 -1.20 1.50
N ILE A 173 -13.97 -2.26 0.69
CA ILE A 173 -14.39 -3.60 1.11
C ILE A 173 -13.54 -4.08 2.29
N PHE A 174 -12.22 -3.90 2.23
CA PHE A 174 -11.32 -4.25 3.33
C PHE A 174 -11.64 -3.47 4.62
N CYS A 175 -11.96 -2.19 4.52
CA CYS A 175 -12.40 -1.36 5.65
C CYS A 175 -13.65 -1.94 6.34
N LEU A 176 -14.58 -2.54 5.61
CA LEU A 176 -15.74 -3.21 6.21
C LEU A 176 -15.32 -4.42 7.07
N PHE A 177 -14.36 -5.23 6.60
CA PHE A 177 -13.79 -6.31 7.40
C PHE A 177 -13.05 -5.79 8.63
N ALA A 178 -12.29 -4.69 8.49
CA ALA A 178 -11.61 -4.04 9.60
C ALA A 178 -12.58 -3.52 10.67
N LEU A 179 -13.67 -2.85 10.25
CA LEU A 179 -14.73 -2.37 11.14
C LEU A 179 -15.41 -3.53 11.86
N ARG A 180 -15.66 -4.65 11.15
CA ARG A 180 -16.25 -5.83 11.75
C ARG A 180 -15.36 -6.43 12.84
N LEU A 181 -14.05 -6.52 12.59
CA LEU A 181 -13.09 -6.96 13.61
C LEU A 181 -13.09 -6.03 14.81
N LEU A 182 -13.09 -4.71 14.59
CA LEU A 182 -13.14 -3.71 15.67
C LEU A 182 -14.38 -3.90 16.56
N PHE A 183 -15.56 -4.00 15.96
CA PHE A 183 -16.79 -4.20 16.74
C PHE A 183 -16.78 -5.52 17.51
N ARG A 184 -16.22 -6.58 16.93
CA ARG A 184 -16.10 -7.89 17.58
C ARG A 184 -15.16 -7.82 18.79
N VAL A 185 -13.95 -7.32 18.61
CA VAL A 185 -12.95 -7.19 19.69
C VAL A 185 -13.46 -6.25 20.79
N ARG A 186 -14.18 -5.17 20.44
CA ARG A 186 -14.79 -4.26 21.43
C ARG A 186 -15.87 -4.96 22.26
N LYS A 187 -16.72 -5.75 21.62
CA LYS A 187 -17.77 -6.51 22.31
C LYS A 187 -17.15 -7.52 23.29
N GLU A 188 -16.18 -8.30 22.83
CA GLU A 188 -15.48 -9.29 23.67
C GLU A 188 -14.73 -8.62 24.84
N SER A 189 -14.15 -7.43 24.62
CA SER A 189 -13.51 -6.63 25.68
C SER A 189 -14.49 -6.17 26.76
N ASN A 190 -15.71 -5.79 26.39
CA ASN A 190 -16.73 -5.37 27.35
C ASN A 190 -17.29 -6.55 28.15
N GLU A 191 -17.41 -7.73 27.53
CA GLU A 191 -17.93 -8.94 28.17
C GLU A 191 -16.88 -9.62 29.09
N LYS A 192 -15.58 -9.48 28.80
CA LYS A 192 -14.49 -10.13 29.56
C LYS A 192 -13.40 -9.13 30.03
N PRO A 193 -13.72 -8.19 30.93
CA PRO A 193 -12.82 -7.10 31.33
C PRO A 193 -11.54 -7.54 32.07
N LYS A 194 -11.46 -8.79 32.55
CA LYS A 194 -10.27 -9.34 33.25
C LYS A 194 -9.11 -9.74 32.31
N LEU A 195 -9.31 -9.72 30.99
CA LEU A 195 -8.23 -9.95 30.01
C LEU A 195 -7.54 -8.62 29.68
N THR A 196 -6.57 -8.24 30.51
CA THR A 196 -5.67 -7.07 30.38
C THR A 196 -4.82 -7.03 29.09
N GLN A 197 -5.05 -7.92 28.12
CA GLN A 197 -4.29 -8.03 26.87
C GLN A 197 -4.99 -7.40 25.63
N LEU A 198 -6.19 -6.82 25.77
CA LEU A 198 -6.93 -6.24 24.63
C LEU A 198 -6.59 -4.78 24.32
N SER A 199 -5.96 -4.05 25.26
CA SER A 199 -5.57 -2.64 25.04
C SER A 199 -4.52 -2.46 23.92
N PRO A 200 -3.45 -3.28 23.84
CA PRO A 200 -2.51 -3.23 22.72
C PRO A 200 -3.16 -3.59 21.37
N ALA A 201 -4.11 -4.53 21.36
CA ALA A 201 -4.85 -4.93 20.16
C ALA A 201 -5.68 -3.77 19.61
N MET A 202 -6.36 -3.04 20.48
CA MET A 202 -7.13 -1.84 20.13
C MET A 202 -6.24 -0.73 19.56
N LEU A 203 -5.08 -0.48 20.18
CA LEU A 203 -4.13 0.50 19.67
C LEU A 203 -3.67 0.16 18.25
N LEU A 204 -3.38 -1.12 17.99
CA LEU A 204 -3.03 -1.57 16.65
C LEU A 204 -4.20 -1.43 15.67
N LEU A 205 -5.44 -1.74 16.08
CA LEU A 205 -6.64 -1.54 15.24
C LEU A 205 -6.83 -0.06 14.88
N TYR A 206 -6.73 0.84 15.85
CA TYR A 206 -6.82 2.28 15.59
C TYR A 206 -5.72 2.75 14.64
N THR A 207 -4.51 2.25 14.79
CA THR A 207 -3.39 2.54 13.87
C THR A 207 -3.73 2.06 12.45
N GLN A 208 -4.29 0.86 12.30
CA GLN A 208 -4.74 0.36 10.99
C GLN A 208 -5.80 1.27 10.37
N PHE A 209 -6.78 1.76 11.14
CA PHE A 209 -7.79 2.71 10.63
C PHE A 209 -7.19 4.03 10.19
N VAL A 210 -6.27 4.60 10.97
CA VAL A 210 -5.57 5.85 10.60
C VAL A 210 -4.81 5.64 9.28
N VAL A 211 -4.08 4.53 9.16
CA VAL A 211 -3.34 4.21 7.93
C VAL A 211 -4.28 3.99 6.74
N LEU A 212 -5.38 3.24 6.91
CA LEU A 212 -6.38 3.02 5.86
C LEU A 212 -7.03 4.34 5.40
N ALA A 213 -7.28 5.27 6.33
CA ALA A 213 -7.78 6.60 6.00
C ALA A 213 -6.77 7.42 5.20
N LEU A 214 -5.48 7.38 5.56
CA LEU A 214 -4.40 8.06 4.82
C LEU A 214 -4.21 7.48 3.41
N ILE A 215 -4.32 6.15 3.26
CA ILE A 215 -4.29 5.48 1.95
C ILE A 215 -5.50 5.90 1.11
N THR A 216 -6.69 5.91 1.70
CA THR A 216 -7.93 6.34 1.02
C THR A 216 -7.85 7.79 0.56
N LEU A 217 -7.36 8.70 1.41
CA LEU A 217 -7.16 10.11 1.06
C LEU A 217 -6.28 10.25 -0.19
N ARG A 218 -5.15 9.54 -0.22
CA ARG A 218 -4.23 9.49 -1.34
C ARG A 218 -4.91 8.99 -2.62
N ILE A 219 -5.65 7.89 -2.54
CA ILE A 219 -6.31 7.30 -3.71
C ILE A 219 -7.40 8.22 -4.27
N ILE A 220 -8.17 8.88 -3.40
CA ILE A 220 -9.14 9.90 -3.82
C ILE A 220 -8.42 11.04 -4.54
N PHE A 221 -7.31 11.54 -3.98
CA PHE A 221 -6.50 12.56 -4.64
C PHE A 221 -6.03 12.10 -6.02
N ARG A 222 -5.56 10.85 -6.17
CA ARG A 222 -5.13 10.29 -7.47
C ARG A 222 -6.25 10.17 -8.50
N ILE A 223 -7.48 9.94 -8.07
CA ILE A 223 -8.65 10.00 -8.97
C ILE A 223 -8.93 11.45 -9.36
N CYS A 224 -8.94 12.38 -8.39
CA CYS A 224 -9.20 13.79 -8.64
C CYS A 224 -8.15 14.46 -9.52
N GLU A 225 -6.89 14.03 -9.43
CA GLU A 225 -5.73 14.54 -10.18
C GLU A 225 -6.00 14.59 -11.69
N TYR A 226 -6.69 13.59 -12.23
CA TYR A 226 -7.05 13.51 -13.66
C TYR A 226 -8.55 13.51 -13.92
N ALA A 227 -9.38 13.88 -12.94
CA ALA A 227 -10.85 13.85 -13.09
C ALA A 227 -11.37 14.81 -14.17
N GLN A 228 -10.64 15.88 -14.46
CA GLN A 228 -10.94 16.82 -15.54
C GLN A 228 -10.17 16.50 -16.84
N GLY A 229 -9.54 15.33 -16.93
CA GLY A 229 -8.74 14.93 -18.08
C GLY A 229 -7.56 15.89 -18.30
N LEU A 230 -7.42 16.37 -19.53
CA LEU A 230 -6.32 17.25 -19.95
C LEU A 230 -6.44 18.68 -19.41
N ASP A 231 -7.63 19.11 -18.98
CA ASP A 231 -7.85 20.44 -18.39
C ASP A 231 -7.54 20.50 -16.89
N SER A 232 -7.05 19.39 -16.31
CA SER A 232 -6.75 19.31 -14.89
C SER A 232 -5.54 20.19 -14.52
N THR A 233 -5.76 21.16 -13.65
CA THR A 233 -4.71 22.06 -13.13
C THR A 233 -4.02 21.52 -11.87
N ILE A 234 -4.51 20.40 -11.33
CA ILE A 234 -3.99 19.76 -10.11
C ILE A 234 -2.55 19.24 -10.31
N PRO A 235 -2.21 18.54 -11.42
CA PRO A 235 -0.85 18.07 -11.66
C PRO A 235 0.18 19.21 -11.81
N LEU A 236 -0.27 20.43 -12.14
CA LEU A 236 0.60 21.61 -12.29
C LEU A 236 1.11 22.16 -10.95
N HIS A 237 0.48 21.78 -9.84
CA HIS A 237 0.80 22.31 -8.52
C HIS A 237 1.44 21.22 -7.66
N GLU A 238 2.77 21.21 -7.58
CA GLU A 238 3.52 20.20 -6.83
C GLU A 238 3.12 20.07 -5.35
N ALA A 239 2.65 21.18 -4.75
CA ALA A 239 2.24 21.21 -3.35
C ALA A 239 1.14 20.19 -3.04
N TYR A 240 0.20 19.96 -3.96
CA TYR A 240 -0.85 18.96 -3.77
C TYR A 240 -0.29 17.54 -3.77
N GLN A 241 0.66 17.25 -4.67
CA GLN A 241 1.30 15.95 -4.69
C GLN A 241 2.09 15.68 -3.40
N TYR A 242 2.80 16.67 -2.86
CA TYR A 242 3.48 16.51 -1.58
C TYR A 242 2.51 16.32 -0.42
N ALA A 243 1.47 17.16 -0.33
CA ALA A 243 0.55 17.18 0.81
C ALA A 243 -0.48 16.04 0.80
N LEU A 244 -0.98 15.64 -0.36
CA LEU A 244 -2.10 14.69 -0.49
C LEU A 244 -1.68 13.31 -0.98
N ASP A 245 -0.46 13.15 -1.50
CA ASP A 245 0.04 11.84 -1.95
C ASP A 245 1.21 11.35 -1.09
N SER A 246 2.20 12.21 -0.84
CA SER A 246 3.44 11.79 -0.19
C SER A 246 3.40 11.89 1.32
N LEU A 247 2.86 12.98 1.87
CA LEU A 247 2.68 13.16 3.30
C LEU A 247 1.80 12.06 3.92
N PRO A 248 0.65 11.65 3.33
CA PRO A 248 -0.14 10.57 3.91
C PRO A 248 0.61 9.24 3.98
N MET A 249 1.49 8.96 3.01
CA MET A 249 2.32 7.75 3.04
C MET A 249 3.45 7.84 4.06
N LEU A 250 4.09 9.01 4.19
CA LEU A 250 5.06 9.23 5.24
C LEU A 250 4.42 9.03 6.62
N LEU A 251 3.26 9.64 6.86
CA LEU A 251 2.51 9.50 8.10
C LEU A 251 2.09 8.04 8.36
N ALA A 252 1.73 7.28 7.32
CA ALA A 252 1.41 5.87 7.45
C ALA A 252 2.62 5.03 7.91
N LEU A 253 3.80 5.26 7.32
CA LEU A 253 5.02 4.57 7.75
C LEU A 253 5.44 5.00 9.17
N VAL A 254 5.30 6.28 9.51
CA VAL A 254 5.59 6.80 10.86
C VAL A 254 4.62 6.21 11.88
N ALA A 255 3.34 6.07 11.55
CA ALA A 255 2.35 5.44 12.43
C ALA A 255 2.74 3.99 12.77
N PHE A 256 3.24 3.23 11.79
CA PHE A 256 3.75 1.88 12.03
C PHE A 256 5.10 1.83 12.75
N ASN A 257 5.94 2.87 12.64
CA ASN A 257 7.12 3.01 13.47
C ASN A 257 6.74 3.22 14.95
N ALA A 258 5.73 4.05 15.21
CA ALA A 258 5.27 4.33 16.58
C ALA A 258 4.57 3.11 17.20
N VAL A 259 3.68 2.46 16.43
CA VAL A 259 2.91 1.29 16.86
C VAL A 259 3.38 0.07 16.08
N HIS A 260 4.55 -0.44 16.45
CA HIS A 260 5.15 -1.57 15.77
C HIS A 260 4.36 -2.88 16.06
N PRO A 261 3.81 -3.56 15.03
CA PRO A 261 2.98 -4.76 15.23
C PRO A 261 3.74 -5.89 15.94
N GLY A 262 5.06 -5.97 15.72
CA GLY A 262 5.93 -6.96 16.38
C GLY A 262 6.11 -6.76 17.88
N ARG A 263 5.88 -5.55 18.40
CA ARG A 263 5.87 -5.29 19.85
C ARG A 263 4.57 -5.79 20.49
N ILE A 264 3.47 -5.72 19.76
CA ILE A 264 2.12 -5.99 20.26
C ILE A 264 1.77 -7.49 20.13
N MET A 265 2.23 -8.16 19.08
CA MET A 265 1.94 -9.57 18.79
C MET A 265 3.18 -10.47 18.93
N SER A 266 4.02 -10.24 19.93
CA SER A 266 5.35 -10.87 20.08
C SER A 266 5.34 -12.37 20.43
N ASP A 267 4.20 -12.99 20.73
CA ASP A 267 4.18 -14.40 21.16
C ASP A 267 4.38 -15.38 20.01
N SER A 268 5.18 -16.43 20.24
CA SER A 268 5.60 -17.51 19.34
C SER A 268 4.46 -18.25 18.56
N LYS A 269 3.19 -17.92 18.83
CA LYS A 269 1.99 -18.41 18.11
C LYS A 269 1.45 -17.45 17.04
N SER A 270 2.07 -16.27 16.87
CA SER A 270 1.63 -15.19 15.98
C SER A 270 2.03 -15.36 14.51
N ASP A 271 2.83 -16.39 14.22
CA ASP A 271 3.13 -16.80 12.85
C ASP A 271 1.91 -17.47 12.21
N LEU A 272 1.24 -16.72 11.34
CA LEU A 272 0.24 -17.24 10.43
C LEU A 272 0.85 -18.39 9.61
N PRO A 273 0.32 -19.62 9.69
CA PRO A 273 0.80 -20.70 8.84
C PRO A 273 0.58 -20.32 7.38
N SER A 274 1.53 -20.62 6.50
CA SER A 274 1.36 -20.39 5.07
C SER A 274 0.23 -21.27 4.52
N PHE A 275 -0.42 -20.82 3.46
CA PHE A 275 -1.48 -21.57 2.78
C PHE A 275 -1.11 -23.03 2.49
N ARG A 276 0.07 -23.24 1.92
CA ARG A 276 0.60 -24.58 1.58
C ARG A 276 0.79 -25.46 2.80
N MET A 277 1.25 -24.91 3.92
CA MET A 277 1.42 -25.69 5.14
C MET A 277 0.08 -26.18 5.72
N GLN A 278 -0.99 -25.40 5.57
CA GLN A 278 -2.30 -25.83 6.06
C GLN A 278 -2.98 -26.82 5.13
N GLU A 279 -2.87 -26.64 3.82
CA GLU A 279 -3.38 -27.62 2.84
C GLU A 279 -2.73 -28.99 3.09
N ASN A 280 -1.40 -29.03 3.25
CA ASN A 280 -0.69 -30.26 3.61
C ASN A 280 -1.15 -30.84 4.96
N ARG A 281 -1.37 -30.01 6.00
CA ARG A 281 -1.92 -30.52 7.28
C ARG A 281 -3.34 -31.06 7.15
N THR A 282 -4.16 -30.45 6.31
CA THR A 282 -5.54 -30.88 6.09
C THR A 282 -5.56 -32.19 5.31
N GLN A 283 -4.67 -32.33 4.31
CA GLN A 283 -4.47 -33.55 3.54
C GLN A 283 -3.89 -34.69 4.39
N ILE A 284 -2.86 -34.44 5.21
CA ILE A 284 -2.29 -35.43 6.12
C ILE A 284 -3.33 -35.85 7.17
N GLY A 285 -4.04 -34.90 7.79
CA GLY A 285 -5.10 -35.22 8.76
C GLY A 285 -6.27 -36.01 8.14
N SER A 286 -6.61 -35.76 6.87
CA SER A 286 -7.60 -36.58 6.17
C SER A 286 -7.07 -37.97 5.77
N ALA A 287 -5.76 -38.09 5.50
CA ALA A 287 -5.13 -39.37 5.17
C ALA A 287 -5.00 -40.26 6.42
N ASP A 288 -4.63 -39.70 7.56
CA ASP A 288 -4.55 -40.41 8.85
C ASP A 288 -5.95 -40.83 9.34
N ALA A 289 -6.98 -40.01 9.11
CA ALA A 289 -8.37 -40.36 9.43
C ALA A 289 -8.98 -41.41 8.47
N ALA A 290 -8.35 -41.66 7.32
CA ALA A 290 -8.80 -42.62 6.32
C ALA A 290 -8.09 -43.98 6.41
N GLN A 291 -7.09 -44.13 7.28
CA GLN A 291 -6.50 -45.44 7.59
C GLN A 291 -7.35 -46.14 8.67
N PRO A 292 -8.09 -47.21 8.36
CA PRO A 292 -8.74 -48.00 9.39
C PRO A 292 -7.65 -48.65 10.24
N SER A 293 -7.79 -48.58 11.56
CA SER A 293 -6.92 -49.22 12.53
C SER A 293 -6.91 -50.74 12.30
N HIS A 294 -6.00 -51.22 11.46
CA HIS A 294 -5.63 -52.63 11.38
C HIS A 294 -4.74 -52.97 12.57
N PHE A 295 -5.34 -53.02 13.74
CA PHE A 295 -4.83 -53.73 14.90
C PHE A 295 -6.03 -54.30 15.64
N GLU A 296 -6.46 -55.48 15.19
CA GLU A 296 -6.72 -56.70 15.98
C GLU A 296 -7.05 -57.86 15.03
#